data_AF-A0AAX0RHB1-F1
#
_entry.id   AF-A0AAX0RHB1-F1
#
_cell.length_a   1.000
_cell.length_b   1.000
_cell.length_c   1.000
_cell.angle_alpha   90.00
_cell.angle_beta   90.00
_cell.angle_gamma   90.00
#
_symmetry.space_group_name_H-M   'P 1'
#
loop_
_entity.id
_entity.type
_entity.pdbx_description
1 polymer ?
#
loop_
_entity_poly.entity_id
_entity_poly.type
_entity_poly.pdbx_seq_one_letter_code
_entity_poly.pdbx_strand_id
1 'polypeptide(L)'
;LSPLEQANAEKLAKLQREQEHSEQEFLKAKEQENKRKETLKKKLEHERGNAGNIESQTKIEVGEDIPTQTQAQLPKSRVRLNEREIYDLDYAIVKAKDLKPSFTTGGTQKRTDMNEEQIKSIAENFDPKKIFGSGGFEDLPIILHDGQVIAGNHRIQGMLNFTPKSRYIYEKAIKEYYNIDLKPDELLVRVPHNRLNNTEINNLAAGSNQGRFNSESDHAIAVLSHYEAKLKELDQKLDADSIYSLKNIVAKNLNFDKATHPNVGDSNLALLMFNMPRTKTQGIELLNRWQKEFSNDIKSYEKVKKMFVDNAGSFHNLIHDMNFPNVSLNAYISDIMDRSFANLKNYQTTSESLKDLSEKFYKTSSLEMFEKSEQTTSDISEILGGAIARFARFDDPSKALFEALKSDNIKKGLKEFKIADVTKDMFNPDSKEFKDIDIYDFTHYLLMVNREPNENNPTLKRLIEAVKDMQKESEKGIGDIDLVWGTPKTKDSNGYGLAHILERRISNEMKKGLSETEAKEYALNIVKSIPEVLEKGTKGTDDLGRVFVDYENKRVGLNNEWKKEKLENHWVISSYELYDTEKQALRSTPQAITKEKAFNSLNSVEPNSNTKKLKKE
;
A
#
# COMPACT_ATOMS: atom_id res chain seq x y z
N LEU A 1 59.84 27.86 -29.10
CA LEU A 1 59.76 27.81 -27.64
C LEU A 1 61.08 27.25 -27.14
N SER A 2 61.69 27.90 -26.14
CA SER A 2 62.83 27.32 -25.43
C SER A 2 62.40 26.01 -24.74
N PRO A 3 63.34 25.11 -24.40
CA PRO A 3 63.01 23.86 -23.71
C PRO A 3 62.21 24.06 -22.42
N LEU A 4 62.44 25.17 -21.71
CA LEU A 4 61.69 25.54 -20.51
C LEU A 4 60.24 25.96 -20.82
N GLU A 5 60.04 26.68 -21.93
CA GLU A 5 58.70 27.07 -22.37
C GLU A 5 57.89 25.88 -22.91
N GLN A 6 58.54 24.90 -23.56
CA GLN A 6 57.92 23.64 -23.95
C GLN A 6 57.49 22.80 -22.74
N ALA A 7 58.36 22.65 -21.74
CA ALA A 7 58.03 21.93 -20.51
C ALA A 7 56.88 22.59 -19.73
N ASN A 8 56.84 23.93 -19.70
CA ASN A 8 55.73 24.66 -19.08
C ASN A 8 54.41 24.51 -19.86
N ALA A 9 54.46 24.52 -21.19
CA ALA A 9 53.29 24.29 -22.04
C ALA A 9 52.74 22.87 -21.89
N GLU A 10 53.60 21.85 -21.82
CA GLU A 10 53.20 20.46 -21.60
C GLU A 10 52.59 20.25 -20.21
N LYS A 11 53.16 20.88 -19.18
CA LYS A 11 52.61 20.85 -17.82
C LYS A 11 51.22 21.49 -17.76
N LEU A 12 51.03 22.63 -18.43
CA LEU A 12 49.73 23.32 -18.50
C LEU A 12 48.69 22.48 -19.25
N ALA A 13 49.08 21.87 -20.38
CA ALA A 13 48.20 20.98 -21.16
C ALA A 13 47.85 19.68 -20.44
N LYS A 14 48.71 19.20 -19.52
CA LYS A 14 48.40 18.06 -18.65
C LYS A 14 47.39 18.43 -17.58
N LEU A 15 47.59 19.58 -16.91
CA LEU A 15 46.65 20.12 -15.92
C LEU A 15 45.26 20.40 -16.52
N GLN A 16 45.18 20.93 -17.74
CA GLN A 16 43.90 21.13 -18.43
C GLN A 16 43.19 19.80 -18.72
N ARG A 17 43.91 18.78 -19.20
CA ARG A 17 43.32 17.45 -19.43
C ARG A 17 42.82 16.78 -18.15
N GLU A 18 43.56 16.92 -17.05
CA GLU A 18 43.13 16.41 -15.73
C GLU A 18 41.88 17.14 -15.22
N GLN A 19 41.78 18.46 -15.43
CA GLN A 19 40.57 19.23 -15.13
C GLN A 19 39.38 18.81 -15.99
N GLU A 20 39.55 18.70 -17.32
CA GLU A 20 38.50 18.26 -18.24
C GLU A 20 38.00 16.84 -17.92
N HIS A 21 38.92 15.92 -17.58
CA HIS A 21 38.55 14.56 -17.16
C HIS A 21 37.78 14.57 -15.83
N SER A 22 38.22 15.36 -14.85
CA SER A 22 37.52 15.51 -13.57
C SER A 22 36.13 16.14 -13.73
N GLU A 23 35.98 17.11 -14.65
CA GLU A 23 34.70 17.75 -14.95
C GLU A 23 33.74 16.77 -15.65
N GLN A 24 34.24 15.97 -16.60
CA GLN A 24 33.44 14.92 -17.24
C GLN A 24 33.00 13.82 -16.25
N GLU A 25 33.87 13.38 -15.34
CA GLU A 25 33.53 12.45 -14.27
C GLU A 25 32.45 13.03 -13.34
N PHE A 26 32.59 14.30 -12.95
CA PHE A 26 31.61 15.01 -12.14
C PHE A 26 30.24 15.13 -12.83
N LEU A 27 30.23 15.48 -14.12
CA LEU A 27 28.99 15.57 -14.90
C LEU A 27 28.30 14.21 -15.06
N LYS A 28 29.07 13.13 -15.33
CA LYS A 28 28.54 11.75 -15.37
C LYS A 28 27.96 11.32 -14.02
N ALA A 29 28.65 11.61 -12.92
CA ALA A 29 28.17 11.32 -11.57
C ALA A 29 26.87 12.07 -11.26
N LYS A 30 26.80 13.36 -11.64
CA LYS A 30 25.60 14.20 -11.48
C LYS A 30 24.42 13.71 -12.32
N GLU A 31 24.66 13.28 -13.56
CA GLU A 31 23.62 12.69 -14.41
C GLU A 31 23.10 11.36 -13.85
N GLN A 32 24.01 10.50 -13.36
CA GLN A 32 23.65 9.25 -12.71
C GLN A 32 22.86 9.48 -11.41
N GLU A 33 23.24 10.48 -10.62
CA GLU A 33 22.50 10.89 -9.42
C GLU A 33 21.09 11.38 -9.77
N ASN A 34 20.94 12.21 -10.81
CA ASN A 34 19.62 12.68 -11.25
C ASN A 34 18.71 11.53 -11.72
N LYS A 35 19.25 10.60 -12.51
CA LYS A 35 18.52 9.38 -12.92
C LYS A 35 18.12 8.54 -11.71
N ARG A 36 19.01 8.38 -10.72
CA ARG A 36 18.70 7.67 -9.46
C ARG A 36 17.56 8.34 -8.69
N LYS A 37 17.59 9.68 -8.57
CA LYS A 37 16.53 10.45 -7.90
C LYS A 37 15.18 10.32 -8.60
N GLU A 38 15.17 10.34 -9.94
CA GLU A 38 13.93 10.18 -10.71
C GLU A 38 13.35 8.77 -10.58
N THR A 39 14.20 7.74 -10.64
CA THR A 39 13.77 6.34 -10.41
C THR A 39 13.25 6.14 -9.00
N LEU A 40 13.95 6.69 -8.00
CA LEU A 40 13.50 6.63 -6.60
C LEU A 40 12.15 7.33 -6.43
N LYS A 41 11.96 8.51 -7.03
CA LYS A 41 10.68 9.22 -6.98
C LYS A 41 9.53 8.40 -7.57
N LYS A 42 9.72 7.80 -8.74
CA LYS A 42 8.71 6.92 -9.37
C LYS A 42 8.43 5.67 -8.53
N LYS A 43 9.46 5.08 -7.93
CA LYS A 43 9.32 3.95 -6.98
C LYS A 43 8.49 4.35 -5.77
N LEU A 44 8.80 5.48 -5.14
CA LEU A 44 8.05 5.99 -3.99
C LEU A 44 6.61 6.34 -4.35
N GLU A 45 6.36 6.93 -5.52
CA GLU A 45 4.99 7.20 -6.00
C GLU A 45 4.20 5.90 -6.21
N HIS A 46 4.83 4.86 -6.79
CA HIS A 46 4.21 3.54 -6.96
C HIS A 46 3.97 2.84 -5.61
N GLU A 47 4.95 2.82 -4.73
CA GLU A 47 4.84 2.21 -3.39
C GLU A 47 3.84 2.95 -2.49
N ARG A 48 3.72 4.28 -2.62
CA ARG A 48 2.67 5.08 -1.96
C ARG A 48 1.29 4.76 -2.55
N GLY A 49 1.17 4.51 -3.84
CA GLY A 49 -0.05 4.01 -4.46
C GLY A 49 -0.47 2.64 -3.90
N ASN A 50 0.51 1.75 -3.67
CA ASN A 50 0.30 0.42 -3.10
C ASN A 50 0.02 0.45 -1.58
N ALA A 51 0.42 1.51 -0.87
CA ALA A 51 0.08 1.70 0.54
C ALA A 51 -1.40 2.08 0.77
N GLY A 52 -2.20 2.20 -0.30
CA GLY A 52 -3.58 2.68 -0.24
C GLY A 52 -3.67 4.20 -0.06
N ASN A 53 -4.83 4.78 -0.38
CA ASN A 53 -5.04 6.22 -0.20
C ASN A 53 -4.91 6.58 1.29
N ILE A 54 -4.19 7.67 1.59
CA ILE A 54 -4.15 8.23 2.94
C ILE A 54 -5.60 8.54 3.34
N GLU A 55 -5.98 8.40 4.60
CA GLU A 55 -7.33 8.81 5.03
C GLU A 55 -7.56 10.33 4.83
N SER A 56 -6.47 11.09 4.71
CA SER A 56 -6.45 12.47 4.22
C SER A 56 -6.86 12.60 2.74
N GLN A 57 -6.69 11.56 1.95
CA GLN A 57 -7.02 11.50 0.52
C GLN A 57 -8.37 10.82 0.24
N THR A 58 -9.07 10.31 1.26
CA THR A 58 -10.44 9.81 1.10
C THR A 58 -11.30 10.91 0.50
N LYS A 59 -11.92 10.63 -0.65
CA LYS A 59 -12.77 11.60 -1.33
C LYS A 59 -13.97 11.92 -0.45
N ILE A 60 -14.08 13.19 -0.03
CA ILE A 60 -15.28 13.71 0.61
C ILE A 60 -16.13 14.33 -0.48
N GLU A 61 -17.36 13.85 -0.63
CA GLU A 61 -18.32 14.47 -1.52
C GLU A 61 -18.87 15.72 -0.83
N VAL A 62 -18.43 16.89 -1.31
CA VAL A 62 -18.95 18.18 -0.86
C VAL A 62 -20.14 18.53 -1.75
N GLY A 63 -21.30 18.76 -1.12
CA GLY A 63 -22.54 19.12 -1.80
C GLY A 63 -22.62 20.60 -2.16
N GLU A 64 -23.82 21.03 -2.52
CA GLU A 64 -24.12 22.45 -2.77
C GLU A 64 -24.12 23.28 -1.49
N ASP A 65 -23.79 24.56 -1.66
CA ASP A 65 -23.71 25.50 -0.56
C ASP A 65 -25.04 25.73 0.13
N ILE A 66 -25.01 25.74 1.46
CA ILE A 66 -26.14 26.17 2.26
C ILE A 66 -26.17 27.69 2.39
N PRO A 67 -27.35 28.31 2.51
CA PRO A 67 -27.45 29.73 2.83
C PRO A 67 -26.76 30.05 4.15
N THR A 68 -25.80 30.98 4.12
CA THR A 68 -25.02 31.42 5.28
C THR A 68 -25.07 32.95 5.38
N GLN A 69 -25.11 33.48 6.60
CA GLN A 69 -24.92 34.90 6.86
C GLN A 69 -23.58 35.11 7.58
N THR A 70 -22.53 35.36 6.80
CA THR A 70 -21.18 35.58 7.31
C THR A 70 -21.12 36.90 8.10
N GLN A 71 -20.52 36.83 9.29
CA GLN A 71 -20.39 37.95 10.23
C GLN A 71 -19.03 38.63 10.02
N ALA A 72 -18.91 39.42 8.96
CA ALA A 72 -17.65 40.08 8.57
C ALA A 72 -17.10 41.08 9.62
N GLN A 73 -17.97 41.53 10.54
CA GLN A 73 -17.59 42.39 11.66
C GLN A 73 -16.84 41.67 12.78
N LEU A 74 -16.96 40.34 12.87
CA LEU A 74 -16.25 39.55 13.86
C LEU A 74 -14.84 39.23 13.35
N PRO A 75 -13.80 39.29 14.21
CA PRO A 75 -12.47 38.85 13.82
C PRO A 75 -12.51 37.36 13.48
N LYS A 76 -11.78 36.96 12.43
CA LYS A 76 -11.70 35.56 12.02
C LYS A 76 -11.18 34.69 13.16
N SER A 77 -11.86 33.58 13.39
CA SER A 77 -11.34 32.52 14.24
C SER A 77 -10.24 31.77 13.50
N ARG A 78 -9.34 31.09 14.23
CA ARG A 78 -8.28 30.29 13.61
C ARG A 78 -8.18 28.94 14.26
N VAL A 79 -7.87 27.94 13.46
CA VAL A 79 -7.55 26.60 13.90
C VAL A 79 -6.20 26.22 13.36
N ARG A 80 -5.35 25.71 14.26
CA ARG A 80 -3.98 25.29 13.95
C ARG A 80 -3.92 23.78 14.03
N LEU A 81 -3.59 23.13 12.93
CA LEU A 81 -3.20 21.71 12.95
C LEU A 81 -1.74 21.55 13.34
N ASN A 82 -0.88 22.38 12.75
CA ASN A 82 0.54 22.50 13.04
C ASN A 82 1.01 23.92 12.68
N GLU A 83 2.31 24.22 12.81
CA GLU A 83 2.85 25.56 12.56
C GLU A 83 2.75 26.03 11.09
N ARG A 84 2.49 25.13 10.14
CA ARG A 84 2.33 25.45 8.71
C ARG A 84 0.87 25.49 8.26
N GLU A 85 0.02 24.67 8.86
CA GLU A 85 -1.38 24.49 8.50
C GLU A 85 -2.28 25.21 9.52
N ILE A 86 -2.49 26.50 9.25
CA ILE A 86 -3.36 27.39 10.02
C ILE A 86 -4.53 27.79 9.12
N TYR A 87 -5.74 27.49 9.58
CA TYR A 87 -6.97 27.72 8.84
C TYR A 87 -7.74 28.87 9.47
N ASP A 88 -7.95 29.93 8.68
CA ASP A 88 -8.85 31.02 9.03
C ASP A 88 -10.31 30.60 8.83
N LEU A 89 -11.15 30.91 9.81
CA LEU A 89 -12.56 30.57 9.83
C LEU A 89 -13.40 31.84 10.05
N ASP A 90 -14.42 32.01 9.22
CA ASP A 90 -15.41 33.05 9.38
C ASP A 90 -16.56 32.58 10.29
N TYR A 91 -17.05 33.45 11.16
CA TYR A 91 -18.28 33.20 11.89
C TYR A 91 -19.48 33.37 10.94
N ALA A 92 -20.40 32.41 10.93
CA ALA A 92 -21.57 32.44 10.08
C ALA A 92 -22.83 32.00 10.83
N ILE A 93 -23.94 32.68 10.57
CA ILE A 93 -25.25 32.25 11.02
C ILE A 93 -25.86 31.33 9.96
N VAL A 94 -26.31 30.16 10.40
CA VAL A 94 -26.92 29.13 9.54
C VAL A 94 -28.22 28.63 10.16
N LYS A 95 -29.12 28.08 9.34
CA LYS A 95 -30.31 27.42 9.86
C LYS A 95 -29.98 26.04 10.41
N ALA A 96 -30.60 25.68 11.53
CA ALA A 96 -30.45 24.40 12.19
C ALA A 96 -30.68 23.21 11.25
N LYS A 97 -31.69 23.30 10.38
CA LYS A 97 -32.05 22.25 9.42
C LYS A 97 -31.00 22.00 8.31
N ASP A 98 -30.10 22.95 8.07
CA ASP A 98 -29.13 22.89 6.98
C ASP A 98 -27.80 22.26 7.45
N LEU A 99 -27.65 22.07 8.77
CA LEU A 99 -26.50 21.42 9.39
C LEU A 99 -26.60 19.89 9.29
N LYS A 100 -25.48 19.25 8.92
CA LYS A 100 -25.40 17.81 8.66
C LYS A 100 -24.31 17.18 9.55
N PRO A 101 -24.56 17.00 10.86
CA PRO A 101 -23.64 16.23 11.70
C PRO A 101 -23.61 14.76 11.24
N SER A 102 -22.43 14.14 11.27
CA SER A 102 -22.24 12.73 10.93
C SER A 102 -21.67 11.96 12.11
N PHE A 103 -22.20 10.75 12.32
CA PHE A 103 -21.80 9.81 13.37
C PHE A 103 -21.36 8.45 12.83
N THR A 104 -21.38 8.30 11.50
CA THR A 104 -20.95 7.10 10.78
C THR A 104 -19.58 7.35 10.17
N THR A 105 -18.68 6.36 10.23
CA THR A 105 -17.35 6.46 9.63
C THR A 105 -17.44 6.70 8.12
N GLY A 106 -16.77 7.75 7.64
CA GLY A 106 -16.83 8.20 6.25
C GLY A 106 -17.10 9.70 6.13
N GLY A 107 -16.58 10.32 5.07
CA GLY A 107 -16.69 11.78 4.88
C GLY A 107 -15.89 12.56 5.94
N THR A 108 -16.53 13.55 6.56
CA THR A 108 -15.92 14.41 7.60
C THR A 108 -15.89 13.78 9.00
N GLN A 109 -16.49 12.59 9.22
CA GLN A 109 -16.46 11.91 10.51
C GLN A 109 -15.35 10.85 10.55
N LYS A 110 -14.42 11.02 11.50
CA LYS A 110 -13.23 10.16 11.69
C LYS A 110 -13.29 9.24 12.91
N ARG A 111 -14.35 9.33 13.73
CA ARG A 111 -14.56 8.46 14.89
C ARG A 111 -15.43 7.27 14.54
N THR A 112 -15.15 6.12 15.15
CA THR A 112 -15.98 4.90 15.10
C THR A 112 -17.16 4.93 16.06
N ASP A 113 -17.05 5.65 17.20
CA ASP A 113 -18.04 5.59 18.28
C ASP A 113 -18.71 6.94 18.58
N MET A 114 -20.05 6.92 18.66
CA MET A 114 -20.90 8.04 19.07
C MET A 114 -21.08 8.05 20.60
N ASN A 115 -20.92 9.22 21.24
CA ASN A 115 -21.18 9.38 22.67
C ASN A 115 -22.55 10.02 22.91
N GLU A 116 -23.56 9.19 23.16
CA GLU A 116 -24.94 9.62 23.42
C GLU A 116 -25.07 10.45 24.71
N GLU A 117 -24.36 10.09 25.77
CA GLU A 117 -24.39 10.82 27.05
C GLU A 117 -23.88 12.25 26.89
N GLN A 118 -22.83 12.44 26.09
CA GLN A 118 -22.29 13.76 25.80
C GLN A 118 -23.28 14.61 25.01
N ILE A 119 -23.93 14.04 23.98
CA ILE A 119 -24.97 14.75 23.21
C ILE A 119 -26.11 15.17 24.13
N LYS A 120 -26.60 14.25 24.97
CA LYS A 120 -27.68 14.51 25.92
C LYS A 120 -27.29 15.60 26.93
N SER A 121 -26.07 15.53 27.46
CA SER A 121 -25.54 16.54 28.37
C SER A 121 -25.51 17.93 27.73
N ILE A 122 -25.09 18.06 26.47
CA ILE A 122 -25.09 19.33 25.74
C ILE A 122 -26.53 19.82 25.49
N ALA A 123 -27.44 18.92 25.11
CA ALA A 123 -28.84 19.25 24.85
C ALA A 123 -29.58 19.76 26.10
N GLU A 124 -29.36 19.14 27.25
CA GLU A 124 -30.10 19.40 28.50
C GLU A 124 -29.41 20.40 29.43
N ASN A 125 -28.06 20.43 29.42
CA ASN A 125 -27.24 21.19 30.36
C ASN A 125 -26.13 21.97 29.63
N PHE A 126 -26.51 22.75 28.61
CA PHE A 126 -25.57 23.58 27.86
C PHE A 126 -24.80 24.55 28.76
N ASP A 127 -23.47 24.52 28.68
CA ASP A 127 -22.56 25.40 29.41
C ASP A 127 -21.74 26.28 28.44
N PRO A 128 -22.07 27.58 28.32
CA PRO A 128 -21.35 28.54 27.48
C PRO A 128 -19.83 28.55 27.70
N LYS A 129 -19.37 28.34 28.94
CA LYS A 129 -17.93 28.42 29.29
C LYS A 129 -17.09 27.30 28.69
N LYS A 130 -17.73 26.20 28.26
CA LYS A 130 -17.05 25.07 27.61
C LYS A 130 -16.83 25.28 26.12
N ILE A 131 -17.38 26.35 25.54
CA ILE A 131 -17.33 26.61 24.10
C ILE A 131 -16.77 28.02 23.84
N PHE A 132 -17.37 29.05 24.43
CA PHE A 132 -16.99 30.41 24.10
C PHE A 132 -15.68 30.81 24.77
N GLY A 133 -14.76 31.32 23.96
CA GLY A 133 -13.43 31.75 24.41
C GLY A 133 -12.40 30.62 24.55
N SER A 134 -12.77 29.37 24.26
CA SER A 134 -11.85 28.23 24.32
C SER A 134 -10.82 28.23 23.18
N GLY A 135 -11.17 28.84 22.04
CA GLY A 135 -10.32 28.87 20.84
C GLY A 135 -10.14 27.51 20.16
N GLY A 136 -9.45 27.49 19.02
CA GLY A 136 -9.08 26.26 18.31
C GLY A 136 -10.27 25.36 18.00
N PHE A 137 -10.11 24.04 18.19
CA PHE A 137 -11.18 23.06 17.96
C PHE A 137 -12.26 23.05 19.06
N GLU A 138 -12.00 23.67 20.21
CA GLU A 138 -12.90 23.68 21.38
C GLU A 138 -13.97 24.77 21.33
N ASP A 139 -13.74 25.79 20.53
CA ASP A 139 -14.72 26.84 20.24
C ASP A 139 -15.85 26.34 19.33
N LEU A 140 -16.79 27.21 18.95
CA LEU A 140 -17.97 26.94 18.11
C LEU A 140 -17.71 25.92 16.98
N PRO A 141 -18.66 25.03 16.64
CA PRO A 141 -18.41 23.98 15.66
C PRO A 141 -17.96 24.51 14.30
N ILE A 142 -17.16 23.71 13.60
CA ILE A 142 -16.62 24.03 12.28
C ILE A 142 -17.37 23.20 11.24
N ILE A 143 -17.91 23.85 10.23
CA ILE A 143 -18.65 23.20 9.14
C ILE A 143 -18.06 23.53 7.77
N LEU A 144 -18.29 22.67 6.79
CA LEU A 144 -18.14 22.98 5.38
C LEU A 144 -19.29 23.89 4.92
N HIS A 145 -19.08 24.53 3.77
CA HIS A 145 -20.07 25.43 3.16
C HIS A 145 -21.37 24.73 2.76
N ASP A 146 -21.39 23.40 2.67
CA ASP A 146 -22.57 22.60 2.36
C ASP A 146 -23.31 22.07 3.61
N GLY A 147 -22.87 22.50 4.80
CA GLY A 147 -23.46 22.14 6.09
C GLY A 147 -22.86 20.91 6.77
N GLN A 148 -21.97 20.16 6.11
CA GLN A 148 -21.28 19.01 6.75
C GLN A 148 -20.38 19.48 7.88
N VAL A 149 -20.40 18.78 9.01
CA VAL A 149 -19.61 19.19 10.20
C VAL A 149 -18.21 18.57 10.13
N ILE A 150 -17.18 19.41 10.15
CA ILE A 150 -15.75 18.99 10.18
C ILE A 150 -15.31 18.75 11.62
N ALA A 151 -15.67 19.64 12.53
CA ALA A 151 -15.30 19.55 13.94
C ALA A 151 -16.48 19.91 14.85
N GLY A 152 -16.77 19.04 15.81
CA GLY A 152 -17.85 19.25 16.78
C GLY A 152 -19.18 18.58 16.43
N ASN A 153 -19.18 17.40 15.81
CA ASN A 153 -20.38 16.59 15.53
C ASN A 153 -21.31 16.46 16.76
N HIS A 154 -20.77 16.03 17.91
CA HIS A 154 -21.54 15.92 19.16
C HIS A 154 -22.12 17.27 19.64
N ARG A 155 -21.42 18.38 19.42
CA ARG A 155 -21.88 19.73 19.81
C ARG A 155 -23.02 20.19 18.92
N ILE A 156 -22.89 20.05 17.61
CA ILE A 156 -23.97 20.38 16.68
C ILE A 156 -25.20 19.54 16.99
N GLN A 157 -25.05 18.23 17.16
CA GLN A 157 -26.19 17.38 17.48
C GLN A 157 -26.86 17.73 18.81
N GLY A 158 -26.08 18.05 19.85
CA GLY A 158 -26.62 18.56 21.10
C GLY A 158 -27.34 19.91 20.94
N MET A 159 -26.79 20.83 20.13
CA MET A 159 -27.38 22.14 19.82
C MET A 159 -28.70 22.03 19.04
N LEU A 160 -28.78 21.09 18.09
CA LEU A 160 -30.02 20.79 17.37
C LEU A 160 -31.10 20.21 18.30
N ASN A 161 -30.68 19.55 19.37
CA ASN A 161 -31.55 18.91 20.36
C ASN A 161 -31.78 19.75 21.63
N PHE A 162 -31.46 21.06 21.60
CA PHE A 162 -31.55 21.88 22.80
C PHE A 162 -32.94 21.86 23.44
N THR A 163 -32.95 21.65 24.75
CA THR A 163 -34.13 21.97 25.57
C THR A 163 -34.39 23.48 25.53
N PRO A 164 -35.63 23.95 25.81
CA PRO A 164 -35.91 25.39 25.89
C PRO A 164 -34.96 26.14 26.84
N LYS A 165 -34.54 25.50 27.94
CA LYS A 165 -33.56 26.03 28.88
C LYS A 165 -32.20 26.21 28.24
N SER A 166 -31.64 25.16 27.62
CA SER A 166 -30.34 25.23 26.94
C SER A 166 -30.35 26.22 25.78
N ARG A 167 -31.45 26.26 25.02
CA ARG A 167 -31.62 27.21 23.92
C ARG A 167 -31.55 28.65 24.41
N TYR A 168 -32.29 28.98 25.47
CA TYR A 168 -32.24 30.31 26.09
C TYR A 168 -30.83 30.68 26.57
N ILE A 169 -30.12 29.75 27.22
CA ILE A 169 -28.74 29.97 27.67
C ILE A 169 -27.80 30.22 26.49
N TYR A 170 -27.95 29.45 25.40
CA TYR A 170 -27.18 29.62 24.18
C TYR A 170 -27.42 30.98 23.52
N GLU A 171 -28.68 31.35 23.27
CA GLU A 171 -29.03 32.65 22.65
C GLU A 171 -28.53 33.83 23.48
N LYS A 172 -28.72 33.76 24.81
CA LYS A 172 -28.20 34.77 25.74
C LYS A 172 -26.68 34.90 25.64
N ALA A 173 -25.96 33.78 25.62
CA ALA A 173 -24.51 33.79 25.53
C ALA A 173 -24.02 34.31 24.16
N ILE A 174 -24.69 33.97 23.05
CA ILE A 174 -24.33 34.51 21.74
C ILE A 174 -24.50 36.03 21.70
N LYS A 175 -25.59 36.54 22.27
CA LYS A 175 -25.83 37.98 22.39
C LYS A 175 -24.76 38.67 23.23
N GLU A 176 -24.40 38.09 24.38
CA GLU A 176 -23.41 38.66 25.31
C GLU A 176 -21.98 38.62 24.75
N TYR A 177 -21.57 37.54 24.08
CA TYR A 177 -20.19 37.37 23.60
C TYR A 177 -19.95 37.95 22.20
N TYR A 178 -20.92 37.82 21.30
CA TYR A 178 -20.76 38.19 19.89
C TYR A 178 -21.63 39.38 19.45
N ASN A 179 -22.52 39.88 20.32
CA ASN A 179 -23.47 40.95 20.01
C ASN A 179 -24.35 40.63 18.79
N ILE A 180 -24.81 39.37 18.72
CA ILE A 180 -25.68 38.85 17.65
C ILE A 180 -27.01 38.41 18.28
N ASP A 181 -28.11 38.84 17.68
CA ASP A 181 -29.45 38.32 17.98
C ASP A 181 -29.79 37.19 16.98
N LEU A 182 -29.90 35.96 17.49
CA LEU A 182 -30.25 34.77 16.70
C LEU A 182 -31.76 34.55 16.67
N LYS A 183 -32.30 34.09 15.54
CA LYS A 183 -33.67 33.54 15.50
C LYS A 183 -33.72 32.12 16.07
N PRO A 184 -34.91 31.63 16.48
CA PRO A 184 -35.06 30.31 17.12
C PRO A 184 -34.51 29.13 16.31
N ASP A 185 -34.54 29.22 14.97
CA ASP A 185 -34.04 28.17 14.06
C ASP A 185 -32.61 28.42 13.57
N GLU A 186 -31.91 29.42 14.11
CA GLU A 186 -30.55 29.79 13.71
C GLU A 186 -29.50 29.36 14.74
N LEU A 187 -28.29 29.03 14.25
CA LEU A 187 -27.10 28.72 15.03
C LEU A 187 -25.91 29.50 14.47
N LEU A 188 -25.03 29.98 15.37
CA LEU A 188 -23.72 30.54 15.02
C LEU A 188 -22.68 29.42 14.95
N VAL A 189 -22.01 29.32 13.81
CA VAL A 189 -20.97 28.31 13.51
C VAL A 189 -19.74 28.98 12.91
N ARG A 190 -18.67 28.22 12.70
CA ARG A 190 -17.47 28.65 11.99
C ARG A 190 -17.35 27.92 10.66
N VAL A 191 -17.03 28.65 9.60
CA VAL A 191 -16.88 28.11 8.23
C VAL A 191 -15.49 28.46 7.72
N PRO A 192 -14.76 27.56 7.06
CA PRO A 192 -13.49 27.90 6.41
C PRO A 192 -13.62 29.14 5.53
N HIS A 193 -12.69 30.08 5.69
CA HIS A 193 -12.68 31.30 4.87
C HIS A 193 -12.47 30.98 3.39
N ASN A 194 -11.61 30.00 3.12
CA ASN A 194 -11.34 29.47 1.79
C ASN A 194 -11.93 28.07 1.66
N ARG A 195 -12.29 27.70 0.43
CA ARG A 195 -12.65 26.31 0.10
C ARG A 195 -11.47 25.40 0.36
N LEU A 196 -11.71 24.38 1.16
CA LEU A 196 -10.73 23.36 1.50
C LEU A 196 -10.80 22.23 0.48
N ASN A 197 -9.64 21.67 0.12
CA ASN A 197 -9.55 20.43 -0.63
C ASN A 197 -9.75 19.20 0.30
N ASN A 198 -9.94 18.01 -0.26
CA ASN A 198 -10.18 16.79 0.53
C ASN A 198 -9.10 16.50 1.58
N THR A 199 -7.83 16.77 1.27
CA THR A 199 -6.72 16.62 2.22
C THR A 199 -6.84 17.55 3.40
N GLU A 200 -7.11 18.83 3.16
CA GLU A 200 -7.31 19.81 4.22
C GLU A 200 -8.53 19.46 5.09
N ILE A 201 -9.65 19.04 4.47
CA ILE A 201 -10.87 18.67 5.19
C ILE A 201 -10.62 17.46 6.09
N ASN A 202 -10.04 16.40 5.54
CA ASN A 202 -9.76 15.18 6.28
C ASN A 202 -8.76 15.44 7.42
N ASN A 203 -7.73 16.26 7.19
CA ASN A 203 -6.74 16.61 8.22
C ASN A 203 -7.34 17.45 9.34
N LEU A 204 -8.22 18.40 9.01
CA LEU A 204 -8.97 19.16 10.01
C LEU A 204 -9.91 18.27 10.82
N ALA A 205 -10.62 17.35 10.18
CA ALA A 205 -11.50 16.41 10.85
C ALA A 205 -10.71 15.50 11.82
N ALA A 206 -9.58 14.97 11.37
CA ALA A 206 -8.67 14.16 12.18
C ALA A 206 -8.06 14.95 13.35
N GLY A 207 -7.51 16.14 13.07
CA GLY A 207 -6.89 17.00 14.08
C GLY A 207 -7.86 17.51 15.14
N SER A 208 -9.16 17.62 14.82
CA SER A 208 -10.20 17.97 15.80
C SER A 208 -10.34 16.94 16.94
N ASN A 209 -9.78 15.74 16.77
CA ASN A 209 -9.75 14.69 17.78
C ASN A 209 -8.45 14.65 18.61
N GLN A 210 -7.48 15.52 18.31
CA GLN A 210 -6.18 15.53 18.98
C GLN A 210 -6.32 15.74 20.49
N GLY A 211 -5.74 14.83 21.30
CA GLY A 211 -5.83 14.84 22.75
C GLY A 211 -7.16 14.32 23.32
N ARG A 212 -8.07 13.83 22.47
CA ARG A 212 -9.38 13.25 22.83
C ARG A 212 -9.59 11.92 22.11
N PHE A 213 -8.59 11.07 22.23
CA PHE A 213 -8.56 9.78 21.57
C PHE A 213 -9.39 8.77 22.37
N ASN A 214 -10.39 8.20 21.71
CA ASN A 214 -11.17 7.10 22.28
C ASN A 214 -10.53 5.75 21.95
N SER A 215 -9.58 5.73 21.01
CA SER A 215 -8.91 4.54 20.52
C SER A 215 -7.49 4.82 20.00
N GLU A 216 -6.67 3.78 19.86
CA GLU A 216 -5.32 3.87 19.29
C GLU A 216 -5.33 4.29 17.83
N SER A 217 -6.37 3.87 17.11
CA SER A 217 -6.62 4.29 15.75
C SER A 217 -6.83 5.79 15.62
N ASP A 218 -7.68 6.38 16.49
CA ASP A 218 -7.92 7.83 16.48
C ASP A 218 -6.63 8.61 16.72
N HIS A 219 -5.79 8.11 17.64
CA HIS A 219 -4.49 8.70 17.93
C HIS A 219 -3.57 8.64 16.71
N ALA A 220 -3.44 7.47 16.07
CA ALA A 220 -2.62 7.29 14.89
C ALA A 220 -3.07 8.18 13.71
N ILE A 221 -4.38 8.33 13.48
CA ILE A 221 -4.95 9.20 12.43
C ILE A 221 -4.60 10.67 12.69
N ALA A 222 -4.80 11.14 13.93
CA ALA A 222 -4.53 12.53 14.28
C ALA A 222 -3.04 12.86 14.19
N VAL A 223 -2.18 11.97 14.67
CA VAL A 223 -0.71 12.10 14.60
C VAL A 223 -0.24 12.13 13.15
N LEU A 224 -0.73 11.19 12.32
CA LEU A 224 -0.41 11.18 10.90
C LEU A 224 -0.84 12.49 10.21
N SER A 225 -2.06 12.97 10.48
CA SER A 225 -2.59 14.20 9.89
C SER A 225 -1.77 15.42 10.31
N HIS A 226 -1.30 15.45 11.56
CA HIS A 226 -0.44 16.51 12.07
C HIS A 226 0.91 16.57 11.33
N TYR A 227 1.53 15.42 11.02
CA TYR A 227 2.86 15.36 10.40
C TYR A 227 2.85 15.18 8.86
N GLU A 228 1.69 15.07 8.22
CA GLU A 228 1.56 14.69 6.80
C GLU A 228 2.41 15.58 5.87
N ALA A 229 2.38 16.90 6.07
CA ALA A 229 3.15 17.84 5.26
C ALA A 229 4.66 17.54 5.30
N LYS A 230 5.20 17.25 6.49
CA LYS A 230 6.62 16.91 6.70
C LYS A 230 6.97 15.52 6.19
N LEU A 231 6.06 14.57 6.33
CA LEU A 231 6.24 13.20 5.81
C LEU A 231 6.33 13.19 4.28
N LYS A 232 5.54 14.01 3.58
CA LYS A 232 5.62 14.15 2.11
C LYS A 232 6.97 14.72 1.64
N GLU A 233 7.60 15.56 2.47
CA GLU A 233 8.92 16.14 2.24
C GLU A 233 10.08 15.18 2.61
N LEU A 234 9.80 14.07 3.31
CA LEU A 234 10.81 13.13 3.77
C LEU A 234 11.12 12.09 2.68
N ASP A 235 12.02 12.42 1.76
CA ASP A 235 12.39 11.59 0.60
C ASP A 235 13.82 11.00 0.68
N GLN A 236 14.48 11.16 1.83
CA GLN A 236 15.85 10.72 2.06
C GLN A 236 15.96 9.59 3.09
N LYS A 237 17.03 8.81 2.98
CA LYS A 237 17.45 7.85 4.01
C LYS A 237 17.91 8.59 5.27
N LEU A 238 17.64 7.99 6.43
CA LEU A 238 17.92 8.50 7.76
C LEU A 238 19.07 7.71 8.38
N ASP A 239 20.30 8.20 8.24
CA ASP A 239 21.47 7.49 8.75
C ASP A 239 21.58 7.59 10.27
N ALA A 240 21.74 6.45 10.92
CA ALA A 240 21.85 6.35 12.38
C ALA A 240 22.68 5.14 12.80
N ASP A 241 23.49 5.33 13.86
CA ASP A 241 24.30 4.25 14.44
C ASP A 241 23.55 3.42 15.49
N SER A 242 22.42 3.92 15.99
CA SER A 242 21.61 3.24 17.00
C SER A 242 20.13 3.56 16.85
N ILE A 243 19.28 2.67 17.39
CA ILE A 243 17.83 2.87 17.44
C ILE A 243 17.44 4.16 18.17
N TYR A 244 18.19 4.54 19.23
CA TYR A 244 17.95 5.78 19.95
C TYR A 244 18.26 7.02 19.09
N SER A 245 19.34 6.98 18.32
CA SER A 245 19.66 8.07 17.38
C SER A 245 18.61 8.15 16.28
N LEU A 246 18.25 7.01 15.70
CA LEU A 246 17.31 6.92 14.58
C LEU A 246 15.95 7.55 14.91
N LYS A 247 15.33 7.15 16.03
CA LYS A 247 14.02 7.70 16.42
C LYS A 247 14.07 9.21 16.66
N ASN A 248 15.19 9.73 17.17
CA ASN A 248 15.39 11.16 17.36
C ASN A 248 15.64 11.89 16.04
N ILE A 249 16.30 11.27 15.07
CA ILE A 249 16.48 11.82 13.71
C ILE A 249 15.14 11.91 13.00
N VAL A 250 14.29 10.88 13.08
CA VAL A 250 12.91 10.93 12.58
C VAL A 250 12.17 12.12 13.19
N ALA A 251 12.19 12.23 14.52
CA ALA A 251 11.52 13.30 15.24
C ALA A 251 12.02 14.69 14.83
N LYS A 252 13.34 14.87 14.69
CA LYS A 252 13.95 16.13 14.25
C LYS A 252 13.56 16.51 12.82
N ASN A 253 13.50 15.56 11.90
CA ASN A 253 13.12 15.82 10.50
C ASN A 253 11.64 16.18 10.38
N LEU A 254 10.78 15.52 11.17
CA LEU A 254 9.33 15.78 11.18
C LEU A 254 8.93 16.98 12.04
N ASN A 255 9.85 17.53 12.83
CA ASN A 255 9.57 18.70 13.66
C ASN A 255 9.29 19.95 12.80
N PHE A 256 8.26 20.70 13.17
CA PHE A 256 7.87 21.92 12.46
C PHE A 256 8.73 23.12 12.87
N ASP A 257 9.08 23.22 14.16
CA ASP A 257 9.89 24.31 14.71
C ASP A 257 11.17 23.76 15.37
N LYS A 258 12.32 24.36 15.06
CA LYS A 258 13.60 23.99 15.67
C LYS A 258 13.68 24.34 17.16
N ALA A 259 12.83 25.26 17.65
CA ALA A 259 12.81 25.68 19.05
C ALA A 259 12.00 24.76 19.98
N THR A 260 11.09 23.94 19.43
CA THR A 260 10.29 22.99 20.21
C THR A 260 10.99 21.64 20.33
N HIS A 261 10.83 20.98 21.49
CA HIS A 261 11.34 19.62 21.64
C HIS A 261 10.53 18.66 20.75
N PRO A 262 11.16 17.90 19.85
CA PRO A 262 10.44 16.97 18.98
C PRO A 262 9.68 15.91 19.77
N ASN A 263 8.43 15.62 19.41
CA ASN A 263 7.71 14.48 19.96
C ASN A 263 8.16 13.19 19.27
N VAL A 264 9.05 12.46 19.94
CA VAL A 264 9.67 11.24 19.39
C VAL A 264 8.64 10.14 19.12
N GLY A 265 7.69 9.92 20.03
CA GLY A 265 6.70 8.87 19.89
C GLY A 265 5.80 9.10 18.68
N ASP A 266 5.15 10.26 18.64
CA ASP A 266 4.18 10.60 17.61
C ASP A 266 4.84 10.72 16.24
N SER A 267 6.03 11.32 16.15
CA SER A 267 6.75 11.44 14.87
C SER A 267 7.05 10.07 14.26
N ASN A 268 7.50 9.12 15.08
CA ASN A 268 7.81 7.77 14.60
C ASN A 268 6.54 6.96 14.30
N LEU A 269 5.48 7.12 15.09
CA LEU A 269 4.18 6.52 14.79
C LEU A 269 3.63 7.06 13.46
N ALA A 270 3.72 8.37 13.22
CA ALA A 270 3.30 8.99 11.97
C ALA A 270 4.06 8.40 10.77
N LEU A 271 5.39 8.25 10.89
CA LEU A 271 6.22 7.67 9.84
C LEU A 271 5.89 6.20 9.57
N LEU A 272 5.67 5.40 10.62
CA LEU A 272 5.25 4.01 10.49
C LEU A 272 3.91 3.93 9.74
N MET A 273 2.91 4.71 10.18
CA MET A 273 1.59 4.74 9.57
C MET A 273 1.63 5.25 8.12
N PHE A 274 2.55 6.17 7.81
CA PHE A 274 2.73 6.71 6.46
C PHE A 274 3.29 5.67 5.47
N ASN A 275 4.14 4.76 5.95
CA ASN A 275 4.75 3.72 5.12
C ASN A 275 3.96 2.38 5.10
N MET A 276 2.93 2.24 5.95
CA MET A 276 2.09 1.04 6.03
C MET A 276 0.95 1.01 5.00
N PRO A 277 0.56 -0.18 4.47
CA PRO A 277 -0.61 -0.33 3.63
C PRO A 277 -1.88 -0.15 4.45
N ARG A 278 -2.88 0.45 3.83
CA ARG A 278 -4.17 0.74 4.43
C ARG A 278 -5.28 0.08 3.65
N THR A 279 -5.39 -1.24 3.80
CA THR A 279 -6.64 -1.94 3.47
C THR A 279 -7.58 -1.87 4.69
N LYS A 280 -8.88 -2.13 4.46
CA LYS A 280 -9.94 -2.06 5.48
C LYS A 280 -9.67 -2.88 6.75
N THR A 281 -8.74 -3.84 6.74
CA THR A 281 -8.45 -4.74 7.87
C THR A 281 -7.01 -4.69 8.38
N GLN A 282 -6.12 -3.97 7.68
CA GLN A 282 -4.67 -4.04 7.89
C GLN A 282 -4.07 -2.69 8.34
N GLY A 283 -4.74 -1.57 8.10
CA GLY A 283 -4.22 -0.25 8.48
C GLY A 283 -4.41 0.09 9.96
N ILE A 284 -4.96 1.28 10.18
CA ILE A 284 -5.15 1.90 11.49
C ILE A 284 -6.03 1.04 12.42
N GLU A 285 -6.99 0.30 11.88
CA GLU A 285 -7.88 -0.60 12.62
C GLU A 285 -7.14 -1.78 13.29
N LEU A 286 -5.96 -2.15 12.77
CA LEU A 286 -5.11 -3.21 13.32
C LEU A 286 -4.72 -2.93 14.77
N LEU A 287 -4.37 -1.67 15.08
CA LEU A 287 -3.95 -1.26 16.42
C LEU A 287 -5.10 -1.44 17.42
N ASN A 288 -6.31 -1.00 17.07
CA ASN A 288 -7.50 -1.16 17.91
C ASN A 288 -7.85 -2.64 18.13
N ARG A 289 -7.83 -3.44 17.07
CA ARG A 289 -8.10 -4.88 17.16
C ARG A 289 -7.16 -5.53 18.18
N TRP A 290 -5.85 -5.30 18.04
CA TRP A 290 -4.88 -5.90 18.95
C TRP A 290 -4.90 -5.30 20.35
N GLN A 291 -5.14 -4.00 20.50
CA GLN A 291 -5.30 -3.41 21.83
C GLN A 291 -6.45 -4.10 22.59
N LYS A 292 -7.56 -4.40 21.92
CA LYS A 292 -8.69 -5.14 22.49
C LYS A 292 -8.31 -6.59 22.85
N GLU A 293 -7.66 -7.31 21.94
CA GLU A 293 -7.19 -8.69 22.17
C GLU A 293 -6.15 -8.80 23.31
N PHE A 294 -5.38 -7.74 23.54
CA PHE A 294 -4.40 -7.62 24.63
C PHE A 294 -4.92 -6.81 25.82
N SER A 295 -6.23 -6.61 25.98
CA SER A 295 -6.83 -5.92 27.14
C SER A 295 -6.34 -6.45 28.50
N ASN A 296 -6.06 -7.75 28.59
CA ASN A 296 -5.54 -8.40 29.81
C ASN A 296 -4.00 -8.43 29.90
N ASP A 297 -3.28 -8.02 28.85
CA ASP A 297 -1.81 -7.98 28.78
C ASP A 297 -1.33 -6.78 27.94
N ILE A 298 -1.64 -5.58 28.42
CA ILE A 298 -1.30 -4.33 27.74
C ILE A 298 0.22 -4.15 27.58
N LYS A 299 1.03 -4.77 28.45
CA LYS A 299 2.50 -4.71 28.38
C LYS A 299 3.01 -5.40 27.12
N SER A 300 2.48 -6.57 26.79
CA SER A 300 2.84 -7.27 25.54
C SER A 300 2.39 -6.51 24.30
N TYR A 301 1.20 -5.90 24.34
CA TYR A 301 0.75 -5.00 23.27
C TYR A 301 1.72 -3.84 23.04
N GLU A 302 2.04 -3.09 24.10
CA GLU A 302 2.96 -1.96 24.01
C GLU A 302 4.38 -2.40 23.61
N LYS A 303 4.80 -3.60 24.01
CA LYS A 303 6.10 -4.16 23.60
C LYS A 303 6.19 -4.33 22.08
N VAL A 304 5.19 -4.95 21.45
CA VAL A 304 5.16 -5.13 19.99
C VAL A 304 5.00 -3.79 19.28
N LYS A 305 4.02 -2.97 19.68
CA LYS A 305 3.78 -1.65 19.11
C LYS A 305 5.05 -0.79 19.14
N LYS A 306 5.72 -0.71 20.29
CA LYS A 306 6.97 0.05 20.45
C LYS A 306 8.12 -0.48 19.59
N MET A 307 8.21 -1.80 19.39
CA MET A 307 9.21 -2.40 18.50
C MET A 307 9.08 -1.86 17.07
N PHE A 308 7.85 -1.78 16.55
CA PHE A 308 7.57 -1.24 15.21
C PHE A 308 7.72 0.28 15.15
N VAL A 309 7.14 1.00 16.12
CA VAL A 309 7.20 2.47 16.16
C VAL A 309 8.65 2.94 16.23
N ASP A 310 9.47 2.42 17.15
CA ASP A 310 10.88 2.83 17.21
C ASP A 310 11.64 2.52 15.91
N ASN A 311 11.26 1.48 15.18
CA ASN A 311 11.86 1.08 13.90
C ASN A 311 11.21 1.71 12.66
N ALA A 312 10.32 2.70 12.81
CA ALA A 312 9.71 3.40 11.69
C ALA A 312 10.76 3.95 10.71
N GLY A 313 11.85 4.50 11.23
CA GLY A 313 13.00 4.95 10.43
C GLY A 313 13.73 3.81 9.72
N SER A 314 13.76 2.60 10.29
CA SER A 314 14.43 1.43 9.69
C SER A 314 13.63 0.95 8.48
N PHE A 315 12.31 0.88 8.60
CA PHE A 315 11.42 0.58 7.47
C PHE A 315 11.53 1.66 6.39
N HIS A 316 11.45 2.95 6.78
CA HIS A 316 11.68 4.10 5.89
C HIS A 316 12.99 3.97 5.11
N ASN A 317 14.08 3.64 5.80
CA ASN A 317 15.39 3.50 5.18
C ASN A 317 15.45 2.39 4.14
N LEU A 318 14.82 1.23 4.39
CA LEU A 318 14.83 0.10 3.44
C LEU A 318 14.04 0.42 2.17
N ILE A 319 12.93 1.13 2.30
CA ILE A 319 12.13 1.63 1.16
C ILE A 319 13.00 2.53 0.26
N HIS A 320 13.81 3.38 0.88
CA HIS A 320 14.70 4.34 0.21
C HIS A 320 16.11 3.79 -0.04
N ASP A 321 16.39 2.51 0.23
CA ASP A 321 17.73 1.95 0.09
C ASP A 321 17.98 1.48 -1.35
N MET A 322 18.78 2.24 -2.09
CA MET A 322 19.18 1.90 -3.46
C MET A 322 20.04 0.64 -3.55
N ASN A 323 20.56 0.11 -2.44
CA ASN A 323 21.24 -1.18 -2.43
C ASN A 323 20.26 -2.35 -2.54
N PHE A 324 19.00 -2.15 -2.17
CA PHE A 324 17.96 -3.19 -2.13
C PHE A 324 16.67 -2.70 -2.83
N PRO A 325 16.75 -2.32 -4.11
CA PRO A 325 15.66 -1.65 -4.81
C PRO A 325 14.41 -2.53 -4.93
N ASN A 326 14.54 -3.86 -4.89
CA ASN A 326 13.41 -4.79 -5.00
C ASN A 326 12.87 -5.27 -3.62
N VAL A 327 13.45 -4.79 -2.51
CA VAL A 327 12.95 -5.05 -1.15
C VAL A 327 11.94 -3.95 -0.78
N SER A 328 10.74 -4.03 -1.32
CA SER A 328 9.64 -3.12 -0.95
C SER A 328 8.88 -3.67 0.26
N LEU A 329 9.25 -3.22 1.47
CA LEU A 329 8.56 -3.65 2.69
C LEU A 329 7.18 -3.01 2.89
N ASN A 330 6.86 -1.89 2.22
CA ASN A 330 5.61 -1.17 2.41
C ASN A 330 4.41 -2.09 2.37
N ALA A 331 4.26 -2.88 1.29
CA ALA A 331 3.16 -3.83 1.10
C ALA A 331 2.99 -4.86 2.24
N TYR A 332 4.03 -5.09 3.04
CA TYR A 332 4.08 -6.15 4.04
C TYR A 332 4.03 -5.63 5.49
N ILE A 333 4.30 -4.34 5.76
CA ILE A 333 4.47 -3.85 7.14
C ILE A 333 3.24 -4.17 8.01
N SER A 334 2.04 -3.99 7.47
CA SER A 334 0.82 -4.32 8.20
C SER A 334 0.72 -5.81 8.54
N ASP A 335 0.88 -6.69 7.55
CA ASP A 335 0.79 -8.14 7.75
C ASP A 335 1.86 -8.64 8.73
N ILE A 336 3.07 -8.08 8.63
CA ILE A 336 4.18 -8.38 9.53
C ILE A 336 3.84 -7.96 10.96
N MET A 337 3.25 -6.77 11.14
CA MET A 337 2.82 -6.26 12.44
C MET A 337 1.70 -7.12 13.01
N ASP A 338 0.70 -7.46 12.19
CA ASP A 338 -0.40 -8.34 12.56
C ASP A 338 0.10 -9.70 13.04
N ARG A 339 0.97 -10.33 12.24
CA ARG A 339 1.58 -11.61 12.55
C ARG A 339 2.45 -11.54 13.80
N SER A 340 3.11 -10.41 14.06
CA SER A 340 3.91 -10.21 15.26
C SER A 340 3.07 -10.18 16.54
N PHE A 341 1.92 -9.51 16.50
CA PHE A 341 0.96 -9.55 17.61
C PHE A 341 0.37 -10.96 17.79
N ALA A 342 -0.10 -11.58 16.70
CA ALA A 342 -0.65 -12.94 16.73
C ALA A 342 0.36 -13.95 17.27
N ASN A 343 1.62 -13.83 16.86
CA ASN A 343 2.69 -14.69 17.35
C ASN A 343 2.87 -14.56 18.87
N LEU A 344 2.95 -13.32 19.37
CA LEU A 344 3.16 -13.08 20.79
C LEU A 344 1.96 -13.54 21.63
N LYS A 345 0.74 -13.41 21.09
CA LYS A 345 -0.50 -13.82 21.74
C LYS A 345 -0.67 -15.34 21.79
N ASN A 346 -0.43 -16.02 20.67
CA ASN A 346 -0.88 -17.40 20.47
C ASN A 346 0.19 -18.46 20.79
N TYR A 347 1.46 -18.08 20.86
CA TYR A 347 2.55 -19.04 21.09
C TYR A 347 3.37 -18.66 22.31
N GLN A 348 3.83 -19.69 23.05
CA GLN A 348 4.67 -19.46 24.21
C GLN A 348 6.12 -19.18 23.82
N THR A 349 6.58 -19.75 22.70
CA THR A 349 7.98 -19.63 22.24
C THR A 349 8.09 -19.37 20.74
N THR A 350 9.22 -18.77 20.33
CA THR A 350 9.57 -18.63 18.91
C THR A 350 9.61 -19.98 18.18
N SER A 351 10.17 -21.00 18.84
CA SER A 351 10.32 -22.34 18.25
C SER A 351 8.98 -22.99 17.93
N GLU A 352 8.01 -22.86 18.84
CA GLU A 352 6.65 -23.36 18.64
C GLU A 352 5.97 -22.68 17.44
N SER A 353 6.04 -21.35 17.38
CA SER A 353 5.42 -20.61 16.27
C SER A 353 6.05 -20.94 14.91
N LEU A 354 7.38 -21.04 14.85
CA LEU A 354 8.08 -21.40 13.61
C LEU A 354 7.79 -22.86 13.22
N LYS A 355 7.62 -23.76 14.19
CA LYS A 355 7.24 -25.14 13.93
C LYS A 355 5.84 -25.23 13.32
N ASP A 356 4.87 -24.54 13.91
CA ASP A 356 3.50 -24.49 13.39
C ASP A 356 3.45 -23.89 11.98
N LEU A 357 4.18 -22.79 11.76
CA LEU A 357 4.33 -22.18 10.45
C LEU A 357 4.97 -23.15 9.44
N SER A 358 6.06 -23.83 9.82
CA SER A 358 6.70 -24.84 8.97
C SER A 358 5.76 -26.02 8.68
N GLU A 359 4.94 -26.46 9.63
CA GLU A 359 3.97 -27.52 9.41
C GLU A 359 2.86 -27.09 8.46
N LYS A 360 2.40 -25.84 8.53
CA LYS A 360 1.46 -25.26 7.55
C LYS A 360 2.03 -25.35 6.12
N PHE A 361 3.28 -24.94 5.91
CA PHE A 361 3.95 -25.03 4.60
C PHE A 361 4.42 -26.44 4.20
N TYR A 362 4.41 -27.40 5.13
CA TYR A 362 4.79 -28.79 4.85
C TYR A 362 3.60 -29.72 4.59
N LYS A 363 2.50 -29.56 5.34
CA LYS A 363 1.29 -30.40 5.24
C LYS A 363 0.41 -30.02 4.05
N THR A 364 0.53 -28.79 3.59
CA THR A 364 -0.09 -28.34 2.36
C THR A 364 0.82 -28.84 1.23
N SER A 365 0.52 -30.03 0.69
CA SER A 365 1.16 -30.47 -0.55
C SER A 365 1.06 -29.35 -1.58
N SER A 366 2.08 -29.16 -2.40
CA SER A 366 2.25 -28.04 -3.35
C SER A 366 1.11 -27.81 -4.35
N LEU A 367 0.00 -28.54 -4.28
CA LEU A 367 -1.23 -28.32 -5.05
C LEU A 367 -2.39 -27.74 -4.23
N GLU A 368 -2.60 -28.14 -2.96
CA GLU A 368 -3.74 -27.65 -2.14
C GLU A 368 -3.53 -26.21 -1.63
N MET A 369 -2.28 -25.73 -1.68
CA MET A 369 -1.90 -24.38 -1.26
C MET A 369 -2.48 -23.30 -2.17
N PHE A 370 -2.89 -23.69 -3.37
CA PHE A 370 -3.26 -22.79 -4.46
C PHE A 370 -4.76 -22.80 -4.80
N GLU A 371 -5.57 -23.68 -4.20
CA GLU A 371 -7.03 -23.70 -4.41
C GLU A 371 -7.82 -22.84 -3.42
N LYS A 372 -7.22 -22.36 -2.33
CA LYS A 372 -7.90 -21.50 -1.34
C LYS A 372 -7.48 -20.03 -1.44
N SER A 373 -7.75 -19.40 -2.57
CA SER A 373 -7.54 -17.96 -2.77
C SER A 373 -8.70 -17.10 -2.23
N GLU A 374 -9.14 -17.33 -0.99
CA GLU A 374 -10.07 -16.44 -0.27
C GLU A 374 -9.51 -15.86 1.04
N GLN A 375 -8.19 -15.90 1.27
CA GLN A 375 -7.57 -15.20 2.40
C GLN A 375 -6.49 -14.21 1.93
N THR A 376 -6.64 -12.98 2.41
CA THR A 376 -6.09 -11.70 1.96
C THR A 376 -4.63 -11.43 2.34
N THR A 377 -3.82 -12.46 2.61
CA THR A 377 -2.41 -12.32 3.04
C THR A 377 -1.52 -13.18 2.15
N SER A 378 -0.54 -12.56 1.48
CA SER A 378 0.44 -13.30 0.68
C SER A 378 1.20 -14.29 1.57
N ASP A 379 1.43 -15.54 1.14
CA ASP A 379 2.13 -16.55 1.93
C ASP A 379 3.53 -16.09 2.40
N ILE A 380 4.19 -15.25 1.60
CA ILE A 380 5.45 -14.61 1.99
C ILE A 380 5.30 -13.66 3.18
N SER A 381 4.15 -12.96 3.30
CA SER A 381 3.83 -12.11 4.45
C SER A 381 3.79 -12.93 5.75
N GLU A 382 3.29 -14.17 5.71
CA GLU A 382 3.24 -15.02 6.90
C GLU A 382 4.62 -15.47 7.36
N ILE A 383 5.48 -15.88 6.42
CA ILE A 383 6.85 -16.31 6.70
C ILE A 383 7.69 -15.11 7.19
N LEU A 384 7.59 -13.98 6.51
CA LEU A 384 8.26 -12.74 6.87
C LEU A 384 7.79 -12.22 8.24
N GLY A 385 6.47 -12.23 8.46
CA GLY A 385 5.86 -11.90 9.74
C GLY A 385 6.36 -12.81 10.87
N GLY A 386 6.43 -14.12 10.63
CA GLY A 386 7.00 -15.08 11.59
C GLY A 386 8.50 -14.84 11.86
N ALA A 387 9.27 -14.46 10.84
CA ALA A 387 10.70 -14.16 10.96
C ALA A 387 10.96 -12.92 11.82
N ILE A 388 10.10 -11.89 11.70
CA ILE A 388 10.19 -10.63 12.47
C ILE A 388 9.58 -10.76 13.87
N ALA A 389 8.46 -11.48 14.01
CA ALA A 389 7.73 -11.61 15.26
C ALA A 389 8.60 -12.04 16.46
N ARG A 390 9.62 -12.86 16.21
CA ARG A 390 10.55 -13.30 17.26
C ARG A 390 11.29 -12.17 17.96
N PHE A 391 11.54 -11.04 17.28
CA PHE A 391 12.26 -9.90 17.86
C PHE A 391 11.49 -9.33 19.04
N ALA A 392 10.15 -9.42 19.04
CA ALA A 392 9.30 -9.02 20.16
C ALA A 392 9.58 -9.80 21.46
N ARG A 393 10.29 -10.93 21.38
CA ARG A 393 10.64 -11.77 22.54
C ARG A 393 12.01 -11.46 23.14
N PHE A 394 12.83 -10.62 22.49
CA PHE A 394 14.09 -10.15 23.06
C PHE A 394 13.86 -9.21 24.24
N ASP A 395 14.90 -8.97 25.04
CA ASP A 395 14.90 -8.01 26.14
C ASP A 395 14.70 -6.57 25.63
N ASP A 396 15.38 -6.22 24.53
CA ASP A 396 15.20 -4.97 23.79
C ASP A 396 14.80 -5.26 22.33
N PRO A 397 13.49 -5.45 22.06
CA PRO A 397 12.99 -5.73 20.72
C PRO A 397 13.34 -4.66 19.69
N SER A 398 13.24 -3.39 20.09
CA SER A 398 13.48 -2.25 19.20
C SER A 398 14.91 -2.25 18.71
N LYS A 399 15.88 -2.45 19.62
CA LYS A 399 17.30 -2.58 19.25
C LYS A 399 17.58 -3.82 18.42
N ALA A 400 17.03 -4.97 18.81
CA ALA A 400 17.29 -6.23 18.11
C ALA A 400 16.78 -6.20 16.66
N LEU A 401 15.59 -5.62 16.43
CA LEU A 401 15.04 -5.42 15.10
C LEU A 401 15.84 -4.38 14.31
N PHE A 402 16.24 -3.27 14.94
CA PHE A 402 17.07 -2.24 14.29
C PHE A 402 18.37 -2.82 13.73
N GLU A 403 19.09 -3.63 14.52
CA GLU A 403 20.32 -4.27 14.05
C GLU A 403 20.05 -5.22 12.88
N ALA A 404 18.94 -5.96 12.90
CA ALA A 404 18.57 -6.84 11.80
C ALA A 404 18.18 -6.08 10.52
N LEU A 405 17.61 -4.88 10.64
CA LEU A 405 17.16 -4.06 9.51
C LEU A 405 18.24 -3.06 9.01
N LYS A 406 19.38 -2.95 9.68
CA LYS A 406 20.46 -2.04 9.28
C LYS A 406 21.10 -2.53 7.97
N SER A 407 21.15 -1.66 6.96
CA SER A 407 21.64 -1.97 5.60
C SER A 407 22.98 -2.71 5.57
N ASP A 408 23.97 -2.25 6.35
CA ASP A 408 25.29 -2.90 6.41
C ASP A 408 25.24 -4.31 7.02
N ASN A 409 24.37 -4.52 8.02
CA ASN A 409 24.17 -5.84 8.62
C ASN A 409 23.43 -6.78 7.66
N ILE A 410 22.48 -6.26 6.87
CA ILE A 410 21.82 -7.02 5.80
C ILE A 410 22.85 -7.46 4.77
N LYS A 411 23.69 -6.54 4.25
CA LYS A 411 24.76 -6.87 3.29
C LYS A 411 25.69 -7.95 3.85
N LYS A 412 26.11 -7.79 5.10
CA LYS A 412 26.96 -8.76 5.80
C LYS A 412 26.27 -10.12 5.90
N GLY A 413 25.02 -10.17 6.36
CA GLY A 413 24.27 -11.42 6.51
C GLY A 413 23.98 -12.12 5.19
N LEU A 414 23.61 -11.38 4.14
CA LEU A 414 23.42 -11.95 2.80
C LEU A 414 24.67 -12.65 2.29
N LYS A 415 25.85 -12.09 2.59
CA LYS A 415 27.14 -12.71 2.26
C LYS A 415 27.44 -13.93 3.12
N GLU A 416 27.29 -13.82 4.45
CA GLU A 416 27.54 -14.91 5.39
C GLU A 416 26.64 -16.12 5.14
N PHE A 417 25.38 -15.90 4.75
CA PHE A 417 24.40 -16.93 4.45
C PHE A 417 24.41 -17.39 2.99
N LYS A 418 25.36 -16.89 2.18
CA LYS A 418 25.52 -17.24 0.76
C LYS A 418 24.25 -17.01 -0.07
N ILE A 419 23.52 -15.93 0.22
CA ILE A 419 22.34 -15.48 -0.51
C ILE A 419 22.77 -14.57 -1.67
N ALA A 420 23.70 -13.64 -1.42
CA ALA A 420 24.26 -12.74 -2.44
C ALA A 420 25.68 -12.28 -2.09
N ASP A 421 26.44 -11.82 -3.09
CA ASP A 421 27.76 -11.20 -2.92
C ASP A 421 27.91 -9.94 -3.81
N VAL A 422 28.88 -9.08 -3.44
CA VAL A 422 29.19 -7.80 -4.10
C VAL A 422 29.79 -8.01 -5.50
N THR A 423 30.47 -9.13 -5.70
CA THR A 423 31.02 -9.53 -6.99
C THR A 423 30.17 -10.68 -7.53
N LYS A 424 29.59 -10.51 -8.72
CA LYS A 424 29.11 -11.65 -9.51
C LYS A 424 30.30 -12.57 -9.69
N ASP A 425 30.36 -13.64 -8.91
CA ASP A 425 31.50 -14.55 -8.94
C ASP A 425 31.57 -15.09 -10.36
N MET A 426 32.67 -14.80 -11.07
CA MET A 426 32.86 -15.24 -12.45
C MET A 426 32.81 -16.78 -12.58
N PHE A 427 32.91 -17.49 -11.45
CA PHE A 427 32.86 -18.94 -11.36
C PHE A 427 31.53 -19.47 -10.78
N ASN A 428 30.63 -18.60 -10.31
CA ASN A 428 29.27 -18.98 -9.89
C ASN A 428 28.20 -18.16 -10.64
N PRO A 429 27.69 -18.67 -11.77
CA PRO A 429 26.72 -17.97 -12.61
C PRO A 429 25.37 -17.69 -11.92
N ASP A 430 25.08 -18.35 -10.79
CA ASP A 430 23.83 -18.20 -10.01
C ASP A 430 23.93 -17.13 -8.89
N SER A 431 25.06 -16.43 -8.76
CA SER A 431 25.24 -15.41 -7.72
C SER A 431 24.43 -14.13 -7.99
N LYS A 432 23.58 -13.74 -7.02
CA LYS A 432 22.83 -12.47 -7.05
C LYS A 432 23.68 -11.30 -6.56
N GLU A 433 23.55 -10.13 -7.20
CA GLU A 433 24.08 -8.87 -6.68
C GLU A 433 23.10 -8.27 -5.66
N PHE A 434 23.55 -7.38 -4.78
CA PHE A 434 22.66 -6.74 -3.78
C PHE A 434 21.46 -6.03 -4.41
N LYS A 435 21.64 -5.42 -5.59
CA LYS A 435 20.56 -4.73 -6.29
C LYS A 435 19.44 -5.69 -6.77
N ASP A 436 19.74 -6.98 -6.88
CA ASP A 436 18.81 -8.00 -7.37
C ASP A 436 18.08 -8.70 -6.21
N ILE A 437 18.42 -8.36 -4.96
CA ILE A 437 17.78 -8.90 -3.74
C ILE A 437 16.33 -8.46 -3.68
N ASP A 438 15.45 -9.44 -3.60
CA ASP A 438 14.00 -9.27 -3.49
C ASP A 438 13.49 -9.57 -2.06
N ILE A 439 12.17 -9.55 -1.90
CA ILE A 439 11.51 -9.83 -0.62
C ILE A 439 11.74 -11.26 -0.10
N TYR A 440 11.92 -12.24 -0.99
CA TYR A 440 12.16 -13.64 -0.63
C TYR A 440 13.58 -13.82 -0.10
N ASP A 441 14.57 -13.24 -0.78
CA ASP A 441 15.96 -13.21 -0.31
C ASP A 441 16.07 -12.52 1.05
N PHE A 442 15.36 -11.40 1.20
CA PHE A 442 15.31 -10.66 2.47
C PHE A 442 14.64 -11.48 3.59
N THR A 443 13.57 -12.21 3.26
CA THR A 443 12.88 -13.12 4.20
C THR A 443 13.81 -14.27 4.63
N HIS A 444 14.56 -14.86 3.70
CA HIS A 444 15.57 -15.87 3.99
C HIS A 444 16.64 -15.32 4.95
N TYR A 445 17.16 -14.12 4.69
CA TYR A 445 18.08 -13.45 5.62
C TYR A 445 17.48 -13.27 7.02
N LEU A 446 16.22 -12.80 7.13
CA LEU A 446 15.56 -12.58 8.42
C LEU A 446 15.26 -13.88 9.18
N LEU A 447 15.07 -14.99 8.49
CA LEU A 447 14.98 -16.33 9.09
C LEU A 447 16.32 -16.78 9.69
N MET A 448 17.45 -16.21 9.28
CA MET A 448 18.78 -16.65 9.71
C MET A 448 19.48 -15.69 10.67
N VAL A 449 19.31 -14.38 10.51
CA VAL A 449 20.06 -13.36 11.29
C VAL A 449 19.93 -13.57 12.81
N ASN A 450 20.97 -13.31 13.58
CA ASN A 450 20.96 -13.49 15.04
C ASN A 450 20.50 -14.89 15.50
N ARG A 451 20.75 -15.92 14.69
CA ARG A 451 20.64 -17.32 15.08
C ARG A 451 22.00 -17.96 14.87
N GLU A 452 22.37 -18.89 15.75
CA GLU A 452 23.53 -19.71 15.47
C GLU A 452 23.26 -20.54 14.20
N PRO A 453 24.25 -20.69 13.30
CA PRO A 453 24.15 -21.57 12.14
C PRO A 453 24.05 -23.02 12.62
N ASN A 454 22.88 -23.43 13.06
CA ASN A 454 22.65 -24.80 13.44
C ASN A 454 22.12 -25.51 12.20
N GLU A 455 23.06 -26.08 11.44
CA GLU A 455 22.83 -26.83 10.20
C GLU A 455 21.83 -28.00 10.37
N ASN A 456 21.26 -28.22 11.55
CA ASN A 456 20.33 -29.30 11.88
C ASN A 456 18.93 -28.85 12.37
N ASN A 457 18.50 -27.59 12.14
CA ASN A 457 17.11 -27.20 12.45
C ASN A 457 16.16 -27.51 11.26
N PRO A 458 15.37 -28.60 11.31
CA PRO A 458 14.52 -29.01 10.19
C PRO A 458 13.39 -28.01 9.89
N THR A 459 12.87 -27.33 10.91
CA THR A 459 11.84 -26.30 10.78
C THR A 459 12.34 -25.13 9.94
N LEU A 460 13.55 -24.65 10.20
CA LEU A 460 14.12 -23.53 9.45
C LEU A 460 14.48 -23.92 8.04
N LYS A 461 15.05 -25.12 7.84
CA LYS A 461 15.33 -25.64 6.50
C LYS A 461 14.07 -25.67 5.64
N ARG A 462 12.96 -26.18 6.17
CA ARG A 462 11.67 -26.22 5.47
C ARG A 462 11.13 -24.84 5.12
N LEU A 463 11.20 -23.88 6.05
CA LEU A 463 10.76 -22.51 5.76
C LEU A 463 11.64 -21.82 4.71
N ILE A 464 12.95 -22.03 4.75
CA ILE A 464 13.88 -21.50 3.75
C ILE A 464 13.61 -22.13 2.37
N GLU A 465 13.33 -23.44 2.33
CA GLU A 465 12.95 -24.14 1.09
C GLU A 465 11.64 -23.60 0.52
N ALA A 466 10.61 -23.42 1.35
CA ALA A 466 9.35 -22.82 0.95
C ALA A 466 9.54 -21.41 0.37
N VAL A 467 10.35 -20.56 1.01
CA VAL A 467 10.67 -19.20 0.50
C VAL A 467 11.36 -19.28 -0.87
N LYS A 468 12.32 -20.19 -1.04
CA LYS A 468 13.01 -20.38 -2.32
C LYS A 468 12.08 -20.90 -3.42
N ASP A 469 11.14 -21.77 -3.09
CA ASP A 469 10.19 -22.29 -4.06
C ASP A 469 9.18 -21.22 -4.48
N MET A 470 8.67 -20.42 -3.54
CA MET A 470 7.86 -19.23 -3.85
C MET A 470 8.63 -18.22 -4.72
N GLN A 471 9.93 -18.01 -4.42
CA GLN A 471 10.78 -17.14 -5.22
C GLN A 471 10.93 -17.68 -6.65
N LYS A 472 11.25 -18.96 -6.81
CA LYS A 472 11.32 -19.60 -8.13
C LYS A 472 10.00 -19.51 -8.86
N GLU A 473 8.85 -19.66 -8.20
CA GLU A 473 7.54 -19.50 -8.83
C GLU A 473 7.30 -18.06 -9.29
N SER A 474 7.67 -17.08 -8.47
CA SER A 474 7.61 -15.66 -8.83
C SER A 474 8.54 -15.33 -10.02
N GLU A 475 9.72 -15.94 -10.09
CA GLU A 475 10.71 -15.78 -11.18
C GLU A 475 10.34 -16.61 -12.42
N LYS A 476 9.67 -17.76 -12.25
CA LYS A 476 9.06 -18.59 -13.30
C LYS A 476 7.84 -17.95 -13.92
N GLY A 477 7.49 -16.72 -13.53
CA GLY A 477 6.56 -15.86 -14.25
C GLY A 477 6.95 -15.74 -15.72
N ILE A 478 6.47 -16.68 -16.53
CA ILE A 478 6.28 -16.48 -17.96
C ILE A 478 5.36 -15.26 -17.99
N GLY A 479 5.89 -14.08 -18.35
CA GLY A 479 5.19 -12.79 -18.15
C GLY A 479 3.70 -12.92 -18.40
N ASP A 480 2.89 -12.59 -17.38
CA ASP A 480 1.44 -12.76 -17.28
C ASP A 480 0.82 -13.48 -18.50
N ILE A 481 0.76 -14.83 -18.45
CA ILE A 481 0.00 -15.59 -19.45
C ILE A 481 -1.49 -15.47 -19.10
N ASP A 482 -2.19 -14.57 -19.78
CA ASP A 482 -3.64 -14.44 -19.64
C ASP A 482 -4.36 -15.58 -20.38
N LEU A 483 -5.19 -16.33 -19.65
CA LEU A 483 -6.19 -17.21 -20.22
C LEU A 483 -7.44 -16.40 -20.62
N VAL A 484 -7.38 -15.71 -21.75
CA VAL A 484 -8.54 -14.96 -22.25
C VAL A 484 -9.61 -15.90 -22.83
N TRP A 485 -10.89 -15.63 -22.53
CA TRP A 485 -12.01 -16.41 -23.08
C TRP A 485 -12.01 -16.43 -24.62
N GLY A 486 -11.67 -15.31 -25.26
CA GLY A 486 -11.52 -15.21 -26.71
C GLY A 486 -12.83 -15.30 -27.50
N THR A 487 -12.75 -15.68 -28.78
CA THR A 487 -13.94 -15.79 -29.67
C THR A 487 -13.92 -17.09 -30.47
N PRO A 488 -15.10 -17.71 -30.73
CA PRO A 488 -15.21 -18.82 -31.68
C PRO A 488 -14.79 -18.39 -33.09
N LYS A 489 -14.48 -19.37 -33.93
CA LYS A 489 -14.21 -19.15 -35.35
C LYS A 489 -15.52 -18.80 -36.07
N THR A 490 -15.54 -17.66 -36.74
CA THR A 490 -16.68 -17.23 -37.57
C THR A 490 -16.21 -17.00 -39.00
N LYS A 491 -17.11 -16.57 -39.90
CA LYS A 491 -16.70 -16.15 -41.26
C LYS A 491 -15.77 -14.93 -41.26
N ASP A 492 -15.85 -14.11 -40.21
CA ASP A 492 -15.13 -12.84 -40.08
C ASP A 492 -14.01 -12.88 -39.01
N SER A 493 -13.85 -14.00 -38.29
CA SER A 493 -12.82 -14.20 -37.24
C SER A 493 -12.20 -15.59 -37.34
N ASN A 494 -10.87 -15.67 -37.26
CA ASN A 494 -10.16 -16.95 -37.20
C ASN A 494 -10.38 -17.71 -35.88
N GLY A 495 -11.01 -17.08 -34.88
CA GLY A 495 -11.17 -17.60 -33.53
C GLY A 495 -9.86 -17.58 -32.74
N TYR A 496 -9.93 -17.39 -31.43
CA TYR A 496 -8.77 -17.43 -30.51
C TYR A 496 -9.21 -17.66 -29.07
N GLY A 497 -8.24 -17.88 -28.18
CA GLY A 497 -8.47 -18.07 -26.75
C GLY A 497 -9.27 -19.34 -26.45
N LEU A 498 -9.86 -19.37 -25.26
CA LEU A 498 -10.51 -20.57 -24.74
C LEU A 498 -11.73 -21.03 -25.57
N ALA A 499 -12.52 -20.08 -26.07
CA ALA A 499 -13.71 -20.32 -26.87
C ALA A 499 -13.37 -21.06 -28.18
N HIS A 500 -12.28 -20.67 -28.86
CA HIS A 500 -11.85 -21.35 -30.07
C HIS A 500 -11.31 -22.76 -29.81
N ILE A 501 -10.55 -22.94 -28.72
CA ILE A 501 -10.02 -24.26 -28.33
C ILE A 501 -11.18 -25.22 -28.05
N LEU A 502 -12.17 -24.76 -27.26
CA LEU A 502 -13.36 -25.54 -26.93
C LEU A 502 -14.16 -25.89 -28.18
N GLU A 503 -14.49 -24.90 -29.02
CA GLU A 503 -15.25 -25.10 -30.26
C GLU A 503 -14.58 -26.13 -31.17
N ARG A 504 -13.27 -25.98 -31.38
CA ARG A 504 -12.50 -26.87 -32.25
C ARG A 504 -12.46 -28.30 -31.71
N ARG A 505 -12.34 -28.48 -30.39
CA ARG A 505 -12.32 -29.81 -29.74
C ARG A 505 -13.69 -30.47 -29.77
N ILE A 506 -14.75 -29.72 -29.46
CA ILE A 506 -16.14 -30.21 -29.56
C ILE A 506 -16.42 -30.64 -31.01
N SER A 507 -16.10 -29.81 -31.99
CA SER A 507 -16.34 -30.12 -33.41
C SER A 507 -15.55 -31.36 -33.89
N ASN A 508 -14.31 -31.52 -33.44
CA ASN A 508 -13.47 -32.66 -33.79
C ASN A 508 -14.03 -33.97 -33.24
N GLU A 509 -14.47 -33.99 -31.97
CA GLU A 509 -15.00 -35.21 -31.35
C GLU A 509 -16.41 -35.54 -31.85
N MET A 510 -17.25 -34.54 -32.11
CA MET A 510 -18.54 -34.77 -32.76
C MET A 510 -18.38 -35.39 -34.16
N LYS A 511 -17.36 -34.99 -34.93
CA LYS A 511 -17.03 -35.63 -36.22
C LYS A 511 -16.57 -37.08 -36.08
N LYS A 512 -16.06 -37.48 -34.91
CA LYS A 512 -15.71 -38.86 -34.58
C LYS A 512 -16.89 -39.67 -34.02
N GLY A 513 -18.08 -39.07 -33.94
CA GLY A 513 -19.32 -39.75 -33.54
C GLY A 513 -19.68 -39.63 -32.05
N LEU A 514 -18.96 -38.81 -31.26
CA LEU A 514 -19.33 -38.56 -29.87
C LEU A 514 -20.60 -37.71 -29.79
N SER A 515 -21.41 -37.91 -28.74
CA SER A 515 -22.54 -37.03 -28.45
C SER A 515 -22.05 -35.63 -28.08
N GLU A 516 -22.92 -34.62 -28.22
CA GLU A 516 -22.57 -33.23 -27.89
C GLU A 516 -22.12 -33.08 -26.43
N THR A 517 -22.72 -33.83 -25.51
CA THR A 517 -22.37 -33.82 -24.08
C THR A 517 -20.97 -34.39 -23.84
N GLU A 518 -20.67 -35.55 -24.44
CA GLU A 518 -19.36 -36.20 -24.32
C GLU A 518 -18.25 -35.37 -24.98
N ALA A 519 -18.55 -34.73 -26.13
CA ALA A 519 -17.62 -33.85 -26.83
C ALA A 519 -17.30 -32.58 -26.02
N LYS A 520 -18.29 -32.01 -25.31
CA LYS A 520 -18.10 -30.88 -24.39
C LYS A 520 -17.27 -31.27 -23.18
N GLU A 521 -17.52 -32.43 -22.60
CA GLU A 521 -16.77 -32.95 -21.45
C GLU A 521 -15.30 -33.23 -21.83
N TYR A 522 -15.07 -33.84 -23.00
CA TYR A 522 -13.73 -34.01 -23.54
C TYR A 522 -13.01 -32.67 -23.73
N ALA A 523 -13.66 -31.69 -24.36
CA ALA A 523 -13.07 -30.37 -24.58
C ALA A 523 -12.74 -29.64 -23.26
N LEU A 524 -13.58 -29.80 -22.23
CA LEU A 524 -13.32 -29.24 -20.90
C LEU A 524 -12.10 -29.89 -20.21
N ASN A 525 -11.95 -31.21 -20.34
CA ASN A 525 -10.78 -31.92 -19.82
C ASN A 525 -9.48 -31.50 -20.52
N ILE A 526 -9.55 -31.20 -21.82
CA ILE A 526 -8.42 -30.60 -22.55
C ILE A 526 -8.03 -29.24 -21.97
N VAL A 527 -9.00 -28.36 -21.74
CA VAL A 527 -8.76 -27.04 -21.14
C VAL A 527 -8.09 -27.15 -19.76
N LYS A 528 -8.57 -28.08 -18.92
CA LYS A 528 -8.01 -28.33 -17.58
C LYS A 528 -6.55 -28.81 -17.61
N SER A 529 -6.08 -29.36 -18.74
CA SER A 529 -4.68 -29.78 -18.89
C SER A 529 -3.71 -28.67 -19.29
N ILE A 530 -4.21 -27.51 -19.73
CA ILE A 530 -3.38 -26.39 -20.21
C ILE A 530 -2.43 -25.86 -19.13
N PRO A 531 -2.85 -25.64 -17.86
CA PRO A 531 -1.95 -25.20 -16.80
C PRO A 531 -0.78 -26.15 -16.59
N GLU A 532 -1.02 -27.46 -16.59
CA GLU A 532 0.03 -28.47 -16.44
C GLU A 532 1.04 -28.42 -17.59
N VAL A 533 0.58 -28.25 -18.84
CA VAL A 533 1.48 -28.12 -20.00
C VAL A 533 2.34 -26.87 -19.88
N LEU A 534 1.78 -25.76 -19.41
CA LEU A 534 2.54 -24.51 -19.20
C LEU A 534 3.55 -24.62 -18.06
N GLU A 535 3.22 -25.34 -16.99
CA GLU A 535 4.05 -25.50 -15.80
C GLU A 535 5.21 -26.48 -16.03
N LYS A 536 4.95 -27.62 -16.70
CA LYS A 536 5.90 -28.73 -16.84
C LYS A 536 6.54 -28.82 -18.22
N GLY A 537 6.04 -28.08 -19.20
CA GLY A 537 6.47 -28.18 -20.59
C GLY A 537 7.77 -27.43 -20.92
N THR A 538 8.34 -27.77 -22.07
CA THR A 538 9.52 -27.14 -22.65
C THR A 538 9.11 -26.07 -23.65
N LYS A 539 9.62 -24.85 -23.46
CA LYS A 539 9.37 -23.73 -24.39
C LYS A 539 10.10 -23.93 -25.71
N GLY A 540 9.45 -23.52 -26.81
CA GLY A 540 10.03 -23.52 -28.15
C GLY A 540 9.53 -22.37 -29.00
N THR A 541 10.17 -22.17 -30.14
CA THR A 541 9.78 -21.20 -31.15
C THR A 541 9.89 -21.84 -32.52
N ASP A 542 8.87 -21.69 -33.36
CA ASP A 542 8.90 -22.24 -34.71
C ASP A 542 9.55 -21.30 -35.72
N ASP A 543 9.75 -21.79 -36.95
CA ASP A 543 10.43 -21.07 -38.03
C ASP A 543 9.72 -19.76 -38.47
N LEU A 544 8.49 -19.52 -38.00
CA LEU A 544 7.74 -18.27 -38.22
C LEU A 544 7.70 -17.38 -36.96
N GLY A 545 8.51 -17.69 -35.94
CA GLY A 545 8.69 -16.86 -34.75
C GLY A 545 7.60 -17.04 -33.67
N ARG A 546 6.73 -18.05 -33.79
CA ARG A 546 5.65 -18.26 -32.82
C ARG A 546 6.12 -19.09 -31.65
N VAL A 547 5.74 -18.65 -30.46
CA VAL A 547 6.14 -19.26 -29.20
C VAL A 547 5.16 -20.37 -28.83
N PHE A 548 5.68 -21.47 -28.30
CA PHE A 548 4.87 -22.57 -27.80
C PHE A 548 5.52 -23.23 -26.59
N VAL A 549 4.73 -24.02 -25.86
CA VAL A 549 5.17 -24.88 -24.76
C VAL A 549 4.72 -26.31 -25.05
N ASP A 550 5.68 -27.24 -25.10
CA ASP A 550 5.46 -28.66 -25.36
C ASP A 550 5.58 -29.47 -24.08
N TYR A 551 4.59 -30.30 -23.78
CA TYR A 551 4.66 -31.27 -22.68
C TYR A 551 4.03 -32.57 -23.13
N GLU A 552 4.81 -33.66 -23.10
CA GLU A 552 4.40 -34.98 -23.62
C GLU A 552 3.92 -34.90 -25.07
N ASN A 553 2.67 -35.31 -25.35
CA ASN A 553 2.02 -35.22 -26.64
C ASN A 553 1.15 -33.97 -26.79
N LYS A 554 1.35 -32.94 -25.97
CA LYS A 554 0.53 -31.72 -25.91
C LYS A 554 1.38 -30.50 -26.26
N ARG A 555 0.83 -29.57 -27.05
CA ARG A 555 1.42 -28.25 -27.31
C ARG A 555 0.43 -27.14 -26.98
N VAL A 556 0.88 -26.15 -26.22
CA VAL A 556 0.19 -24.87 -26.02
C VAL A 556 0.90 -23.79 -26.85
N GLY A 557 0.18 -23.12 -27.74
CA GLY A 557 0.71 -21.98 -28.51
C GLY A 557 0.48 -20.66 -27.79
N LEU A 558 1.50 -19.81 -27.74
CA LEU A 558 1.51 -18.51 -27.08
C LEU A 558 1.71 -17.38 -28.08
N ASN A 559 1.04 -16.25 -27.85
CA ASN A 559 1.16 -15.05 -28.67
C ASN A 559 1.37 -13.81 -27.80
N ASN A 560 2.35 -12.98 -28.13
CA ASN A 560 2.67 -11.71 -27.47
C ASN A 560 2.22 -10.48 -28.28
N GLU A 561 1.44 -10.68 -29.34
CA GLU A 561 0.87 -9.60 -30.14
C GLU A 561 -0.66 -9.63 -30.10
N TRP A 562 -1.26 -8.48 -29.80
CA TRP A 562 -2.70 -8.27 -29.75
C TRP A 562 -3.08 -7.11 -30.67
N LYS A 563 -3.90 -7.35 -31.69
CA LYS A 563 -4.32 -6.30 -32.65
C LYS A 563 -3.16 -5.53 -33.31
N LYS A 564 -2.00 -6.18 -33.50
CA LYS A 564 -0.72 -5.59 -33.97
C LYS A 564 -0.03 -4.65 -32.96
N GLU A 565 -0.48 -4.64 -31.71
CA GLU A 565 0.23 -4.04 -30.60
C GLU A 565 0.97 -5.16 -29.87
N LYS A 566 2.24 -4.90 -29.54
CA LYS A 566 3.03 -5.83 -28.74
C LYS A 566 2.53 -5.76 -27.31
N LEU A 567 2.09 -6.89 -26.76
CA LEU A 567 1.81 -7.04 -25.35
C LEU A 567 3.15 -6.89 -24.62
N GLU A 568 3.27 -5.87 -23.77
CA GLU A 568 4.55 -5.48 -23.17
C GLU A 568 5.21 -6.67 -22.46
N ASN A 569 4.50 -7.22 -21.47
CA ASN A 569 4.95 -8.32 -20.62
C ASN A 569 3.90 -9.44 -20.49
N HIS A 570 2.98 -9.58 -21.44
CA HIS A 570 1.88 -10.56 -21.37
C HIS A 570 1.88 -11.51 -22.57
N TRP A 571 1.48 -12.77 -22.35
CA TRP A 571 1.26 -13.75 -23.42
C TRP A 571 -0.19 -14.24 -23.40
N VAL A 572 -0.75 -14.51 -24.56
CA VAL A 572 -2.11 -15.04 -24.70
C VAL A 572 -2.05 -16.45 -25.26
N ILE A 573 -2.83 -17.36 -24.67
CA ILE A 573 -3.01 -18.71 -25.20
C ILE A 573 -3.79 -18.64 -26.51
N SER A 574 -3.11 -19.01 -27.60
CA SER A 574 -3.64 -18.92 -28.96
C SER A 574 -4.09 -20.27 -29.52
N SER A 575 -3.51 -21.37 -29.05
CA SER A 575 -3.85 -22.71 -29.51
C SER A 575 -3.50 -23.80 -28.50
N TYR A 576 -4.17 -24.95 -28.65
CA TYR A 576 -3.78 -26.20 -28.00
C TYR A 576 -3.80 -27.32 -29.04
N GLU A 577 -2.77 -28.17 -29.07
CA GLU A 577 -2.62 -29.30 -30.01
C GLU A 577 -2.28 -30.60 -29.26
N LEU A 578 -2.83 -31.71 -29.74
CA LEU A 578 -2.53 -33.07 -29.29
C LEU A 578 -1.90 -33.83 -30.45
N TYR A 579 -0.77 -34.49 -30.20
CA TYR A 579 -0.04 -35.23 -31.20
C TYR A 579 -0.25 -36.74 -31.02
N ASP A 580 -0.38 -37.43 -32.16
CA ASP A 580 -0.19 -38.88 -32.21
C ASP A 580 1.30 -39.18 -32.25
N THR A 581 1.76 -40.03 -31.34
CA THR A 581 3.17 -40.43 -31.19
C THR A 581 3.76 -41.11 -32.45
N GLU A 582 2.95 -41.46 -33.45
CA GLU A 582 3.37 -42.15 -34.68
C GLU A 582 3.54 -41.25 -35.93
N LYS A 583 3.17 -39.96 -35.89
CA LYS A 583 3.27 -39.06 -37.07
C LYS A 583 3.98 -37.75 -36.77
N GLN A 584 5.26 -37.82 -36.43
CA GLN A 584 6.15 -36.66 -36.22
C GLN A 584 6.48 -35.84 -37.51
N ALA A 585 5.95 -36.20 -38.69
CA ALA A 585 6.51 -35.74 -39.96
C ALA A 585 5.78 -34.58 -40.69
N LEU A 586 4.68 -34.00 -40.19
CA LEU A 586 4.06 -32.83 -40.84
C LEU A 586 3.62 -31.79 -39.80
N ARG A 587 4.49 -30.81 -39.59
CA ARG A 587 4.32 -29.70 -38.67
C ARG A 587 3.28 -28.72 -39.23
N SER A 588 2.08 -28.71 -38.64
CA SER A 588 1.20 -27.55 -38.74
C SER A 588 1.61 -26.54 -37.69
N THR A 589 1.42 -25.26 -37.98
CA THR A 589 1.95 -24.21 -37.12
C THR A 589 0.88 -23.18 -36.76
N PRO A 590 0.92 -22.55 -35.55
CA PRO A 590 -0.19 -21.73 -35.04
C PRO A 590 -0.49 -20.50 -35.92
N GLN A 591 -1.71 -20.22 -36.33
CA GLN A 591 -1.97 -19.10 -37.25
C GLN A 591 -1.89 -17.73 -36.57
N ALA A 592 -1.16 -16.77 -37.16
CA ALA A 592 -1.11 -15.38 -36.71
C ALA A 592 -2.41 -14.62 -37.03
N ILE A 593 -2.86 -13.76 -36.12
CA ILE A 593 -4.12 -13.01 -36.21
C ILE A 593 -3.83 -11.59 -36.74
N THR A 594 -4.34 -11.20 -37.91
CA THR A 594 -4.19 -9.82 -38.42
C THR A 594 -5.51 -9.19 -38.92
N LYS A 595 -5.82 -7.98 -38.39
CA LYS A 595 -6.90 -6.98 -38.72
C LYS A 595 -8.35 -7.31 -38.31
N GLU A 596 -9.27 -6.40 -37.94
CA GLU A 596 -9.35 -4.95 -37.61
C GLU A 596 -10.71 -4.69 -36.86
N LYS A 597 -10.79 -3.64 -36.00
CA LYS A 597 -11.99 -2.97 -35.37
C LYS A 597 -12.47 -3.31 -33.93
N ALA A 598 -12.13 -2.37 -33.03
CA ALA A 598 -12.86 -1.66 -31.93
C ALA A 598 -13.66 -2.36 -30.77
N PHE A 599 -13.25 -2.02 -29.52
CA PHE A 599 -13.88 -2.12 -28.16
C PHE A 599 -14.27 -3.52 -27.62
N ASN A 600 -14.19 -3.94 -26.32
CA ASN A 600 -13.92 -3.35 -24.99
C ASN A 600 -13.13 -4.34 -24.08
N SER A 601 -12.36 -3.82 -23.12
CA SER A 601 -11.79 -4.53 -21.97
C SER A 601 -12.85 -4.75 -20.89
N LEU A 602 -12.93 -5.95 -20.31
CA LEU A 602 -13.85 -6.29 -19.22
C LEU A 602 -13.21 -5.90 -17.88
N ASN A 603 -13.40 -4.64 -17.50
CA ASN A 603 -13.43 -4.20 -16.10
C ASN A 603 -14.35 -3.00 -15.99
N SER A 604 -15.64 -3.28 -15.82
CA SER A 604 -16.75 -2.44 -15.35
C SER A 604 -18.04 -3.13 -15.86
N VAL A 605 -19.15 -3.31 -15.15
CA VAL A 605 -19.91 -2.41 -14.28
C VAL A 605 -20.95 -3.27 -13.54
N GLU A 606 -21.36 -2.87 -12.33
CA GLU A 606 -22.80 -2.87 -11.98
C GLU A 606 -23.15 -1.51 -11.34
N PRO A 607 -24.41 -1.02 -11.33
CA PRO A 607 -25.51 -1.28 -12.28
C PRO A 607 -26.30 -0.01 -12.70
N ASN A 608 -27.18 -0.20 -13.71
CA ASN A 608 -28.57 0.28 -13.80
C ASN A 608 -29.01 1.29 -14.89
N SER A 609 -30.18 0.91 -15.44
CA SER A 609 -31.26 1.54 -16.22
C SER A 609 -31.12 2.94 -16.85
N ASN A 610 -31.40 3.04 -18.17
CA ASN A 610 -32.70 3.48 -18.70
C ASN A 610 -32.69 3.72 -20.23
N THR A 611 -33.68 3.13 -20.92
CA THR A 611 -34.44 3.59 -22.13
C THR A 611 -33.66 4.08 -23.38
N LYS A 612 -33.93 3.69 -24.64
CA LYS A 612 -35.19 3.52 -25.38
C LYS A 612 -34.96 2.67 -26.65
N LYS A 613 -36.00 1.91 -27.03
CA LYS A 613 -36.24 1.32 -28.36
C LYS A 613 -36.19 2.39 -29.48
N LEU A 614 -35.75 2.00 -30.67
CA LEU A 614 -36.44 2.32 -31.92
C LEU A 614 -36.20 1.21 -32.96
N LYS A 615 -37.29 0.90 -33.66
CA LYS A 615 -37.54 -0.22 -34.59
C LYS A 615 -37.07 0.08 -36.02
N LYS A 616 -37.16 -0.99 -36.82
CA LYS A 616 -37.47 -1.12 -38.27
C LYS A 616 -36.23 -1.52 -39.08
N GLU A 617 -36.23 -2.57 -39.88
CA GLU A 617 -37.32 -3.36 -40.51
C GLU A 617 -37.09 -4.86 -40.40
#